data_AF-A0A3A5SUD1-F1
#
_entry.id   AF-A0A3A5SUD1-F1
#
_cell.length_a   1.000
_cell.length_b   1.000
_cell.length_c   1.000
_cell.angle_alpha   90.00
_cell.angle_beta   90.00
_cell.angle_gamma   90.00
#
_symmetry.space_group_name_H-M   'P 1'
#
loop_
_entity.id
_entity.type
_entity.pdbx_description
1 polymer ?
#
loop_
_entity_poly.entity_id
_entity_poly.type
_entity_poly.pdbx_seq_one_letter_code
_entity_poly.pdbx_strand_id
1 'polypeptide(L)'
;MCKANDKLFLFSYILGRFVEIHREMTVSNGNAMPSKEILQSFSNTRIMKLLYCLCLESLTNLEEPQGENIRINQNNLFEFFGAFSALPNGPVLLHIYNALDIIPGFRYEEGHFQEQMSETQCLIPPKYRDRYEKIIHLIDNAVLGLQQNMKKELFMDRDKLVDLTHNLPLWKETFMYEANKEMSTTLQDLQREYEQYVLLRSAM
;
A
#
# COMPACT_ATOMS: atom_id res chain seq x y z
N MET A 1 8.47 7.84 -21.63
CA MET A 1 8.36 8.28 -20.21
C MET A 1 8.57 7.06 -19.32
N CYS A 2 9.34 7.20 -18.24
CA CYS A 2 9.81 6.06 -17.44
C CYS A 2 8.71 5.54 -16.50
N LYS A 3 8.49 4.20 -16.48
CA LYS A 3 7.53 3.52 -15.58
C LYS A 3 7.75 3.82 -14.09
N ALA A 4 8.96 4.23 -13.70
CA ALA A 4 9.27 4.63 -12.33
C ALA A 4 8.45 5.84 -11.87
N ASN A 5 8.31 6.87 -12.72
CA ASN A 5 7.53 8.06 -12.38
C ASN A 5 6.04 7.75 -12.21
N ASP A 6 5.53 6.80 -13.00
CA ASP A 6 4.14 6.37 -12.95
C ASP A 6 3.78 5.74 -11.59
N LYS A 7 4.68 4.92 -11.01
CA LYS A 7 4.50 4.32 -9.68
C LYS A 7 4.52 5.36 -8.56
N LEU A 8 5.40 6.37 -8.65
CA LEU A 8 5.46 7.46 -7.67
C LEU A 8 4.18 8.32 -7.68
N PHE A 9 3.59 8.58 -8.85
CA PHE A 9 2.30 9.27 -8.94
C PHE A 9 1.17 8.46 -8.29
N LEU A 10 1.08 7.16 -8.56
CA LEU A 10 0.04 6.33 -7.96
C LEU A 10 0.28 6.10 -6.46
N PHE A 11 1.53 6.07 -6.01
CA PHE A 11 1.85 6.07 -4.59
C PHE A 11 1.45 7.38 -3.90
N SER A 12 1.70 8.54 -4.53
CA SER A 12 1.19 9.84 -4.05
C SER A 12 -0.34 9.80 -3.89
N TYR A 13 -1.04 9.22 -4.87
CA TYR A 13 -2.49 9.03 -4.78
C TYR A 13 -2.90 8.15 -3.58
N ILE A 14 -2.23 7.01 -3.38
CA ILE A 14 -2.46 6.12 -2.22
C ILE A 14 -2.26 6.88 -0.90
N LEU A 15 -1.18 7.66 -0.79
CA LEU A 15 -0.90 8.44 0.43
C LEU A 15 -2.03 9.44 0.70
N GLY A 16 -2.52 10.15 -0.32
CA GLY A 16 -3.66 11.04 -0.15
C GLY A 16 -4.95 10.31 0.24
N ARG A 17 -5.21 9.12 -0.32
CA ARG A 17 -6.34 8.28 0.13
C ARG A 17 -6.22 7.88 1.60
N PHE A 18 -5.03 7.52 2.08
CA PHE A 18 -4.81 7.24 3.50
C PHE A 18 -5.10 8.46 4.40
N VAL A 19 -4.71 9.65 3.96
CA VAL A 19 -5.01 10.90 4.68
C VAL A 19 -6.51 11.17 4.72
N GLU A 20 -7.21 11.01 3.59
CA GLU A 20 -8.66 11.20 3.49
C GLU A 20 -9.42 10.28 4.44
N ILE A 21 -9.14 8.97 4.41
CA ILE A 21 -9.79 7.99 5.30
C ILE A 21 -9.53 8.33 6.77
N HIS A 22 -8.29 8.69 7.11
CA HIS A 22 -7.94 9.03 8.48
C HIS A 22 -8.68 10.30 8.94
N ARG A 23 -8.87 11.28 8.04
CA ARG A 23 -9.67 12.49 8.29
C ARG A 23 -11.14 12.15 8.50
N GLU A 24 -11.76 11.40 7.59
CA GLU A 24 -13.18 11.01 7.70
C GLU A 24 -13.50 10.31 9.02
N MET A 25 -12.61 9.42 9.46
CA MET A 25 -12.76 8.64 10.68
C MET A 25 -12.53 9.47 11.95
N THR A 26 -11.55 10.38 11.93
CA THR A 26 -11.29 11.28 13.07
C THR A 26 -12.41 12.31 13.26
N VAL A 27 -12.98 12.82 12.15
CA VAL A 27 -14.18 13.67 12.17
C VAL A 27 -15.38 12.90 12.73
N SER A 28 -15.59 11.66 12.30
CA SER A 28 -16.68 10.80 12.80
C SER A 28 -16.57 10.54 14.31
N ASN A 29 -15.36 10.56 14.86
CA ASN A 29 -15.08 10.38 16.29
C ASN A 29 -15.04 11.70 17.08
N GLY A 30 -15.39 12.84 16.46
CA GLY A 30 -15.40 14.16 17.10
C GLY A 30 -14.03 14.82 17.30
N ASN A 31 -12.95 14.22 16.78
CA ASN A 31 -11.57 14.69 16.92
C ASN A 31 -10.98 15.05 15.55
N ALA A 32 -11.58 16.02 14.85
CA ALA A 32 -11.12 16.42 13.51
C ALA A 32 -9.63 16.81 13.51
N MET A 33 -8.81 15.97 12.89
CA MET A 33 -7.36 16.15 12.88
C MET A 33 -6.92 16.78 11.54
N PRO A 34 -6.10 17.85 11.54
CA PRO A 34 -5.58 18.45 10.32
C PRO A 34 -4.73 17.45 9.51
N SER A 35 -4.72 17.56 8.17
CA SER A 35 -3.92 16.65 7.33
C SER A 35 -2.43 16.63 7.69
N LYS A 36 -1.88 17.78 8.09
CA LYS A 36 -0.49 17.88 8.52
C LYS A 36 -0.18 16.94 9.68
N GLU A 37 -1.06 16.87 10.67
CA GLU A 37 -0.89 15.97 11.82
C GLU A 37 -1.07 14.51 11.41
N ILE A 38 -2.01 14.23 10.51
CA ILE A 38 -2.20 12.88 9.93
C ILE A 38 -0.93 12.41 9.21
N LEU A 39 -0.36 13.23 8.34
CA LEU A 39 0.85 12.92 7.59
C LEU A 39 2.07 12.71 8.50
N GLN A 40 2.19 13.51 9.56
CA GLN A 40 3.24 13.33 10.57
C GLN A 40 3.08 12.01 11.35
N SER A 41 1.86 11.48 11.49
CA SER A 41 1.64 10.18 12.12
C SER A 41 2.14 8.97 11.29
N PHE A 42 2.40 9.19 10.00
CA PHE A 42 2.85 8.17 9.07
C PHE A 42 4.38 8.16 8.93
N SER A 43 5.04 7.31 9.74
CA SER A 43 6.46 6.99 9.53
C SER A 43 6.68 6.15 8.26
N ASN A 44 7.91 6.13 7.73
CA ASN A 44 8.25 5.29 6.56
C ASN A 44 7.86 3.83 6.74
N THR A 45 8.20 3.26 7.89
CA THR A 45 7.89 1.87 8.19
C THR A 45 6.39 1.64 8.10
N ARG A 46 5.60 2.51 8.73
CA ARG A 46 4.14 2.43 8.71
C ARG A 46 3.60 2.51 7.28
N ILE A 47 4.06 3.47 6.48
CA ILE A 47 3.61 3.64 5.09
C ILE A 47 3.94 2.42 4.24
N MET A 48 5.14 1.84 4.40
CA MET A 48 5.50 0.63 3.65
C MET A 48 4.66 -0.58 4.07
N LYS A 49 4.32 -0.71 5.36
CA LYS A 49 3.41 -1.79 5.81
C LYS A 49 1.99 -1.57 5.28
N LEU A 50 1.47 -0.35 5.34
CA LEU A 50 0.15 -0.01 4.82
C LEU A 50 0.06 -0.22 3.30
N LEU A 51 1.11 0.13 2.56
CA LEU A 51 1.20 -0.15 1.13
C LEU A 51 1.16 -1.65 0.84
N TYR A 52 1.91 -2.45 1.61
CA TYR A 52 1.88 -3.91 1.47
C TYR A 52 0.48 -4.49 1.76
N CYS A 53 -0.16 -4.05 2.84
CA CYS A 53 -1.52 -4.43 3.21
C CYS A 53 -2.54 -4.04 2.13
N LEU A 54 -2.42 -2.83 1.57
CA LEU A 54 -3.25 -2.39 0.44
C LEU A 54 -3.07 -3.30 -0.78
N CYS A 55 -1.83 -3.70 -1.08
CA CYS A 55 -1.57 -4.65 -2.16
C CYS A 55 -2.22 -6.01 -1.89
N LEU A 56 -2.22 -6.49 -0.65
CA LEU A 56 -2.93 -7.71 -0.26
C LEU A 56 -4.44 -7.58 -0.42
N GLU A 57 -5.05 -6.48 0.03
CA GLU A 57 -6.49 -6.25 -0.17
C GLU A 57 -6.88 -6.19 -1.66
N SER A 58 -5.96 -5.81 -2.55
CA SER A 58 -6.23 -5.87 -4.00
C SER A 58 -6.42 -7.29 -4.55
N LEU A 59 -6.09 -8.32 -3.76
CA LEU A 59 -6.24 -9.73 -4.12
C LEU A 59 -7.65 -10.27 -3.82
N THR A 60 -8.51 -9.52 -3.13
CA THR A 60 -9.85 -9.95 -2.67
C THR A 60 -10.77 -10.42 -3.81
N ASN A 61 -10.53 -9.97 -5.05
CA ASN A 61 -11.35 -10.25 -6.24
C ASN A 61 -10.62 -11.08 -7.31
N LEU A 62 -9.58 -11.84 -6.95
CA LEU A 62 -8.94 -12.74 -7.91
C LEU A 62 -9.88 -13.92 -8.22
N GLU A 63 -10.67 -13.78 -9.28
CA GLU A 63 -11.39 -14.91 -9.88
C GLU A 63 -10.38 -15.98 -10.33
N GLU A 64 -10.70 -17.26 -10.11
CA GLU A 64 -9.87 -18.38 -10.57
C GLU A 64 -9.61 -18.27 -12.08
N PRO A 65 -8.37 -18.49 -12.54
CA PRO A 65 -8.03 -18.38 -13.96
C PRO A 65 -8.71 -19.50 -14.76
N GLN A 66 -9.75 -19.13 -15.53
CA GLN A 66 -10.28 -20.00 -16.59
C GLN A 66 -9.38 -19.93 -17.82
N GLY A 67 -8.60 -20.99 -18.04
CA GLY A 67 -8.13 -21.36 -19.37
C GLY A 67 -6.76 -20.82 -19.80
N GLU A 68 -5.99 -21.72 -20.39
CA GLU A 68 -4.64 -21.53 -20.92
C GLU A 68 -4.58 -20.44 -22.01
N ASN A 69 -4.08 -19.26 -21.63
CA ASN A 69 -3.21 -18.36 -22.40
C ASN A 69 -2.97 -17.08 -21.58
N ILE A 70 -2.06 -17.18 -20.61
CA ILE A 70 -1.75 -16.10 -19.67
C ILE A 70 -0.92 -15.02 -20.39
N ARG A 71 -1.61 -14.05 -21.00
CA ARG A 71 -1.07 -12.70 -21.13
C ARG A 71 -1.34 -12.00 -19.80
N ILE A 72 -0.29 -11.60 -19.09
CA ILE A 72 -0.34 -10.89 -17.80
C ILE A 72 -1.23 -9.64 -17.95
N ASN A 73 -2.49 -9.76 -17.57
CA ASN A 73 -3.42 -8.65 -17.42
C ASN A 73 -3.22 -8.11 -16.00
N GLN A 74 -2.98 -6.80 -15.89
CA GLN A 74 -2.73 -6.03 -14.66
C GLN A 74 -3.88 -6.16 -13.64
N ASN A 75 -4.01 -7.31 -12.99
CA ASN A 75 -5.21 -7.67 -12.22
C ASN A 75 -5.06 -7.45 -10.72
N ASN A 76 -3.89 -7.03 -10.23
CA ASN A 76 -3.68 -6.67 -8.83
C ASN A 76 -2.53 -5.64 -8.67
N LEU A 77 -2.39 -5.09 -7.46
CA LEU A 77 -1.39 -4.08 -7.18
C LEU A 77 0.04 -4.64 -7.05
N PHE A 78 0.22 -5.93 -6.73
CA PHE A 78 1.54 -6.57 -6.72
C PHE A 78 2.15 -6.64 -8.12
N GLU A 79 1.36 -6.93 -9.15
CA GLU A 79 1.84 -6.90 -10.53
C GLU A 79 2.21 -5.49 -10.99
N PHE A 80 1.43 -4.48 -10.59
CA PHE A 80 1.71 -3.10 -10.95
C PHE A 80 2.98 -2.56 -10.27
N PHE A 81 3.06 -2.69 -8.94
CA PHE A 81 4.20 -2.19 -8.17
C PHE A 81 5.43 -3.09 -8.27
N GLY A 82 5.26 -4.38 -8.55
CA GLY A 82 6.31 -5.38 -8.59
C GLY A 82 6.62 -5.98 -7.23
N ALA A 83 7.72 -6.71 -7.15
CA ALA A 83 8.13 -7.42 -5.95
C ALA A 83 8.51 -6.47 -4.80
N PHE A 84 8.06 -6.84 -3.61
CA PHE A 84 8.53 -6.26 -2.37
C PHE A 84 9.85 -6.92 -1.96
N SER A 85 10.63 -6.26 -1.12
CA SER A 85 11.82 -6.82 -0.50
C SER A 85 11.60 -7.09 0.98
N ALA A 86 12.06 -8.24 1.46
CA ALA A 86 11.98 -8.60 2.86
C ALA A 86 13.14 -7.96 3.64
N LEU A 87 12.81 -6.89 4.38
CA LEU A 87 13.77 -6.15 5.22
C LEU A 87 13.49 -6.38 6.72
N PRO A 88 14.40 -5.97 7.64
CA PRO A 88 14.26 -6.24 9.06
C PRO A 88 12.92 -5.77 9.66
N ASN A 89 12.37 -4.66 9.20
CA ASN A 89 11.08 -4.14 9.67
C ASN A 89 9.90 -4.57 8.79
N GLY A 90 10.00 -5.70 8.07
CA GLY A 90 8.94 -6.24 7.23
C GLY A 90 9.14 -5.98 5.72
N PRO A 91 8.10 -6.22 4.88
CA PRO A 91 8.14 -6.04 3.44
C PRO A 91 8.24 -4.56 3.04
N VAL A 92 9.10 -4.24 2.06
CA VAL A 92 9.35 -2.87 1.58
C VAL A 92 9.43 -2.83 0.07
N LEU A 93 8.71 -1.90 -0.54
CA LEU A 93 8.82 -1.66 -1.97
C LEU A 93 10.00 -0.71 -2.24
N LEU A 94 11.19 -1.28 -2.47
CA LEU A 94 12.46 -0.53 -2.49
C LEU A 94 12.45 0.68 -3.41
N HIS A 95 11.83 0.60 -4.58
CA HIS A 95 11.82 1.72 -5.52
C HIS A 95 11.01 2.93 -5.04
N ILE A 96 9.96 2.72 -4.22
CA ILE A 96 9.25 3.83 -3.57
C ILE A 96 10.05 4.29 -2.35
N TYR A 97 10.55 3.35 -1.55
CA TYR A 97 11.32 3.66 -0.34
C TYR A 97 12.56 4.51 -0.64
N ASN A 98 13.24 4.26 -1.76
CA ASN A 98 14.42 5.02 -2.19
C ASN A 98 14.07 6.34 -2.90
N ALA A 99 12.80 6.65 -3.11
CA ALA A 99 12.33 7.82 -3.87
C ALA A 99 11.32 8.67 -3.07
N LEU A 100 11.33 8.55 -1.73
CA LEU A 100 10.39 9.28 -0.86
C LEU A 100 10.55 10.80 -0.97
N ASP A 101 11.74 11.28 -1.30
CA ASP A 101 12.10 12.70 -1.47
C ASP A 101 11.51 13.35 -2.74
N ILE A 102 11.06 12.54 -3.70
CA ILE A 102 10.54 13.00 -5.00
C ILE A 102 9.08 12.57 -5.24
N ILE A 103 8.32 12.26 -4.19
CA ILE A 103 6.90 11.93 -4.31
C ILE A 103 6.09 13.17 -4.71
N PRO A 104 5.37 13.16 -5.85
CA PRO A 104 4.60 14.31 -6.30
C PRO A 104 3.57 14.79 -5.26
N GLY A 105 3.49 16.10 -5.03
CA GLY A 105 2.51 16.72 -4.11
C GLY A 105 2.92 16.68 -2.63
N PHE A 106 3.98 15.94 -2.29
CA PHE A 106 4.46 15.83 -0.93
C PHE A 106 5.94 16.21 -0.84
N ARG A 107 6.33 16.67 0.34
CA ARG A 107 7.70 16.91 0.76
C ARG A 107 8.01 15.88 1.83
N TYR A 108 9.17 15.25 1.74
CA TYR A 108 9.60 14.27 2.71
C TYR A 108 10.81 14.80 3.49
N GLU A 109 10.62 15.08 4.77
CA GLU A 109 11.62 15.69 5.64
C GLU A 109 11.57 15.04 7.03
N GLU A 110 12.74 14.83 7.64
CA GLU A 110 12.88 14.34 9.02
C GLU A 110 12.12 13.04 9.35
N GLY A 111 11.92 12.14 8.39
CA GLY A 111 11.21 10.88 8.64
C GLY A 111 9.73 10.89 8.24
N HIS A 112 9.20 12.05 7.81
CA HIS A 112 7.76 12.30 7.68
C HIS A 112 7.39 13.01 6.38
N PHE A 113 6.16 12.79 5.92
CA PHE A 113 5.59 13.55 4.81
C PHE A 113 4.96 14.85 5.28
N GLN A 114 5.03 15.86 4.41
CA GLN A 114 4.37 17.15 4.53
C GLN A 114 3.71 17.48 3.19
N GLU A 115 2.57 18.16 3.21
CA GLU A 115 1.96 18.68 1.98
C GLU A 115 2.81 19.81 1.37
N GLN A 116 3.01 19.76 0.04
CA GLN A 116 3.59 20.89 -0.68
C GLN A 116 2.55 21.90 -1.17
N MET A 117 1.27 21.51 -1.27
CA MET A 117 0.17 22.38 -1.73
C MET A 117 -0.95 22.41 -0.69
N SER A 118 -1.56 23.58 -0.50
CA SER A 118 -2.40 23.93 0.66
C SER A 118 -3.77 23.26 0.72
N GLU A 119 -4.09 22.33 -0.18
CA GLU A 119 -5.27 21.48 -0.08
C GLU A 119 -4.88 20.09 -0.60
N THR A 120 -5.07 19.05 0.22
CA THR A 120 -5.15 17.65 -0.20
C THR A 120 -6.33 17.44 -1.14
N GLN A 121 -6.33 18.09 -2.29
CA GLN A 121 -7.05 17.57 -3.43
C GLN A 121 -6.10 16.54 -4.03
N CYS A 122 -6.34 15.27 -3.66
CA CYS A 122 -5.65 14.10 -4.17
C CYS A 122 -5.99 13.91 -5.66
N LEU A 123 -5.61 14.89 -6.49
CA LEU A 123 -5.95 14.94 -7.88
C LEU A 123 -4.84 14.25 -8.64
N ILE A 124 -5.10 13.00 -9.01
CA ILE A 124 -4.47 12.42 -10.18
C ILE A 124 -4.74 13.39 -11.33
N PRO A 125 -3.70 14.01 -11.93
CA PRO A 125 -3.92 14.95 -13.01
C PRO A 125 -4.76 14.28 -14.11
N PRO A 126 -5.74 14.96 -14.74
CA PRO A 126 -6.71 14.33 -15.63
C PRO A 126 -6.09 13.42 -16.70
N LYS A 127 -4.94 13.84 -17.27
CA LYS A 127 -4.15 13.06 -18.23
C LYS A 127 -3.66 11.68 -17.74
N TYR A 128 -3.59 11.47 -16.43
CA TYR A 128 -3.20 10.21 -15.81
C TYR A 128 -4.41 9.39 -15.34
N ARG A 129 -5.57 10.03 -15.13
CA ARG A 129 -6.81 9.35 -14.73
C ARG A 129 -7.22 8.35 -15.82
N ASP A 130 -7.26 8.79 -17.08
CA ASP A 130 -7.64 7.92 -18.20
C ASP A 130 -6.61 6.82 -18.44
N ARG A 131 -5.31 7.11 -18.25
CA ARG A 131 -4.22 6.15 -18.43
C ARG A 131 -4.21 5.06 -17.35
N TYR A 132 -4.60 5.39 -16.13
CA TYR A 132 -4.52 4.50 -14.97
C TYR A 132 -5.87 4.12 -14.38
N GLU A 133 -6.98 4.38 -15.08
CA GLU A 133 -8.34 4.16 -14.59
C GLU A 133 -8.51 2.80 -13.91
N LYS A 134 -8.00 1.72 -14.52
CA LYS A 134 -8.02 0.37 -13.95
C LYS A 134 -7.24 0.25 -12.63
N ILE A 135 -6.02 0.78 -12.57
CA ILE A 135 -5.18 0.73 -11.37
C ILE A 135 -5.77 1.62 -10.27
N ILE A 136 -6.33 2.77 -10.63
CA ILE A 136 -7.02 3.67 -9.71
C ILE A 136 -8.24 2.97 -9.12
N HIS A 137 -9.05 2.30 -9.94
CA HIS A 137 -10.16 1.49 -9.46
C HIS A 137 -9.70 0.35 -8.52
N LEU A 138 -8.58 -0.32 -8.83
CA LEU A 138 -7.99 -1.31 -7.92
C LEU A 138 -7.56 -0.70 -6.59
N ILE A 139 -6.91 0.46 -6.61
CA ILE A 139 -6.52 1.20 -5.41
C ILE A 139 -7.77 1.58 -4.61
N ASP A 140 -8.78 2.15 -5.25
CA ASP A 140 -10.00 2.61 -4.60
C ASP A 140 -10.76 1.45 -3.96
N ASN A 141 -10.88 0.32 -4.65
CA ASN A 141 -11.51 -0.88 -4.12
C ASN A 141 -10.70 -1.49 -2.97
N ALA A 142 -9.37 -1.56 -3.09
CA ALA A 142 -8.51 -2.04 -2.02
C ALA A 142 -8.58 -1.10 -0.80
N VAL A 143 -8.67 0.21 -1.00
CA VAL A 143 -8.90 1.22 0.04
C VAL A 143 -10.25 1.02 0.72
N LEU A 144 -11.31 0.75 -0.03
CA LEU A 144 -12.62 0.43 0.56
C LEU A 144 -12.57 -0.87 1.37
N GLY A 145 -11.84 -1.88 0.88
CA GLY A 145 -11.46 -3.06 1.65
C GLY A 145 -10.79 -2.66 2.95
N LEU A 146 -9.70 -1.88 2.91
CA LEU A 146 -9.06 -1.37 4.12
C LEU A 146 -10.06 -0.64 5.06
N GLN A 147 -10.96 0.17 4.54
CA GLN A 147 -11.89 0.95 5.35
C GLN A 147 -12.98 0.12 6.03
N GLN A 148 -13.54 -0.88 5.32
CA GLN A 148 -14.61 -1.73 5.85
C GLN A 148 -14.07 -2.77 6.83
N ASN A 149 -12.86 -3.22 6.56
CA ASN A 149 -12.36 -4.51 6.98
C ASN A 149 -11.08 -4.34 7.84
N MET A 150 -10.47 -3.15 7.81
CA MET A 150 -9.21 -2.79 8.48
C MET A 150 -9.20 -1.39 9.10
N LYS A 151 -10.33 -1.01 9.73
CA LYS A 151 -10.38 0.19 10.58
C LYS A 151 -9.33 0.19 11.69
N LYS A 152 -8.76 -0.97 12.04
CA LYS A 152 -7.72 -1.08 13.06
C LYS A 152 -6.35 -0.74 12.49
N GLU A 153 -5.97 -1.26 11.32
CA GLU A 153 -4.60 -1.22 10.77
C GLU A 153 -4.19 0.17 10.31
N LEU A 154 -5.09 0.92 9.66
CA LEU A 154 -4.81 2.31 9.32
C LEU A 154 -4.47 3.13 10.56
N PHE A 155 -4.97 2.72 11.73
CA PHE A 155 -4.76 3.33 13.04
C PHE A 155 -3.82 2.52 13.95
N MET A 156 -3.31 1.37 13.49
CA MET A 156 -2.37 0.58 14.27
C MET A 156 -1.09 1.38 14.40
N ASP A 157 -0.47 1.27 15.57
CA ASP A 157 0.88 1.74 15.74
C ASP A 157 1.84 0.97 14.80
N ARG A 158 3.02 1.54 14.61
CA ARG A 158 4.05 0.99 13.74
C ARG A 158 4.38 -0.46 14.10
N ASP A 159 4.47 -0.77 15.39
CA ASP A 159 5.01 -2.03 15.87
C ASP A 159 4.03 -3.17 15.60
N LYS A 160 2.72 -2.95 15.81
CA LYS A 160 1.67 -3.90 15.43
C LYS A 160 1.64 -4.19 13.94
N LEU A 161 1.88 -3.19 13.10
CA LEU A 161 1.96 -3.40 11.64
C LEU A 161 3.20 -4.21 11.26
N VAL A 162 4.33 -3.98 11.94
CA VAL A 162 5.53 -4.79 11.76
C VAL A 162 5.24 -6.23 12.17
N ASP A 163 4.70 -6.44 13.37
CA ASP A 163 4.33 -7.77 13.89
C ASP A 163 3.36 -8.50 12.96
N LEU A 164 2.32 -7.81 12.47
CA LEU A 164 1.38 -8.37 11.49
C LEU A 164 2.13 -8.89 10.26
N THR A 165 2.97 -8.04 9.65
CA THR A 165 3.70 -8.43 8.43
C THR A 165 4.80 -9.46 8.65
N HIS A 166 5.36 -9.54 9.87
CA HIS A 166 6.37 -10.55 10.23
C HIS A 166 5.78 -11.95 10.38
N ASN A 167 4.50 -12.02 10.74
CA ASN A 167 3.76 -13.26 10.86
C ASN A 167 3.21 -13.78 9.53
N LEU A 168 3.45 -13.07 8.42
CA LEU A 168 3.07 -13.52 7.10
C LEU A 168 4.16 -14.39 6.44
N PRO A 169 3.79 -15.44 5.69
CA PRO A 169 4.73 -16.43 5.18
C PRO A 169 5.72 -15.86 4.18
N LEU A 170 5.30 -15.02 3.24
CA LEU A 170 6.20 -14.53 2.18
C LEU A 170 7.33 -13.68 2.73
N TRP A 171 7.05 -12.78 3.67
CA TRP A 171 8.12 -12.01 4.30
C TRP A 171 9.08 -12.94 5.04
N LYS A 172 8.55 -13.86 5.85
CA LYS A 172 9.35 -14.74 6.70
C LYS A 172 10.25 -15.67 5.87
N GLU A 173 9.68 -16.33 4.85
CA GLU A 173 10.40 -17.22 3.95
C GLU A 173 11.49 -16.47 3.18
N THR A 174 11.13 -15.33 2.58
CA THR A 174 12.06 -14.49 1.83
C THR A 174 13.19 -13.95 2.73
N PHE A 175 12.86 -13.47 3.92
CA PHE A 175 13.84 -12.93 4.86
C PHE A 175 14.85 -13.99 5.31
N MET A 176 14.40 -15.23 5.54
CA MET A 176 15.24 -16.29 6.08
C MET A 176 16.06 -16.99 4.99
N TYR A 177 15.49 -17.20 3.81
CA TYR A 177 16.04 -18.14 2.82
C TYR A 177 16.48 -17.50 1.50
N GLU A 178 15.90 -16.36 1.10
CA GLU A 178 16.23 -15.76 -0.20
C GLU A 178 17.46 -14.86 -0.12
N ALA A 179 18.38 -15.04 -1.07
CA ALA A 179 19.64 -14.31 -1.11
C ALA A 179 19.46 -12.84 -1.50
N ASN A 180 18.58 -12.55 -2.47
CA ASN A 180 18.29 -11.20 -2.95
C ASN A 180 17.23 -10.47 -2.12
N LYS A 181 16.60 -11.16 -1.16
CA LYS A 181 15.47 -10.67 -0.35
C LYS A 181 14.27 -10.20 -1.16
N GLU A 182 14.14 -10.61 -2.43
CA GLU A 182 13.01 -10.25 -3.28
C GLU A 182 11.86 -11.25 -3.07
N MET A 183 10.69 -10.74 -2.73
CA MET A 183 9.52 -11.57 -2.40
C MET A 183 8.85 -12.06 -3.68
N SER A 184 8.39 -13.31 -3.65
CA SER A 184 7.63 -13.92 -4.75
C SER A 184 6.35 -13.13 -5.05
N THR A 185 6.03 -13.02 -6.34
CA THR A 185 4.76 -12.45 -6.83
C THR A 185 3.95 -13.49 -7.60
N THR A 186 4.20 -14.80 -7.37
CA THR A 186 3.36 -15.83 -8.00
C THR A 186 1.96 -15.82 -7.40
N LEU A 187 0.95 -16.17 -8.20
CA LEU A 187 -0.45 -16.15 -7.76
C LEU A 187 -0.67 -17.04 -6.54
N GLN A 188 -0.09 -18.24 -6.53
CA GLN A 188 -0.23 -19.21 -5.44
C GLN A 188 0.37 -18.66 -4.13
N ASP A 189 1.55 -18.05 -4.21
CA ASP A 189 2.22 -17.43 -3.06
C ASP A 189 1.41 -16.26 -2.51
N LEU A 190 0.92 -15.39 -3.39
CA LEU A 190 0.11 -14.23 -3.02
C LEU A 190 -1.25 -14.63 -2.43
N GLN A 191 -1.87 -15.70 -2.94
CA GLN A 191 -3.11 -16.24 -2.38
C GLN A 191 -2.89 -16.78 -0.96
N ARG A 192 -1.85 -17.60 -0.76
CA ARG A 192 -1.46 -18.12 0.56
C ARG A 192 -1.17 -16.98 1.55
N GLU A 193 -0.44 -15.96 1.10
CA GLU A 193 -0.15 -14.76 1.89
C GLU A 193 -1.44 -14.04 2.30
N TYR A 194 -2.35 -13.82 1.36
CA TYR A 194 -3.63 -13.15 1.60
C TYR A 194 -4.52 -13.93 2.55
N GLU A 195 -4.64 -15.25 2.40
CA GLU A 195 -5.40 -16.11 3.32
C GLU A 195 -4.86 -16.01 4.75
N GLN A 196 -3.54 -16.11 4.93
CA GLN A 196 -2.93 -15.97 6.25
C GLN A 196 -3.15 -14.57 6.83
N TYR A 197 -3.06 -13.55 5.99
CA TYR A 197 -3.32 -12.18 6.37
C TYR A 197 -4.76 -11.98 6.86
N VAL A 198 -5.76 -12.53 6.16
CA VAL A 198 -7.17 -12.51 6.58
C VAL A 198 -7.39 -13.21 7.93
N LEU A 199 -6.69 -14.32 8.18
CA LEU A 199 -6.74 -15.02 9.46
C LEU A 199 -6.15 -14.19 10.60
N LEU A 200 -4.96 -13.61 10.40
CA LEU A 200 -4.27 -12.82 11.43
C LEU A 200 -5.06 -11.57 11.81
N ARG A 201 -5.58 -10.83 10.82
CA ARG A 201 -6.39 -9.62 11.10
C ARG A 201 -7.69 -9.92 11.84
N SER A 202 -8.27 -11.10 11.63
CA SER A 202 -9.49 -11.51 12.34
C SER A 202 -9.24 -11.86 13.81
N ALA A 203 -7.99 -12.18 14.17
CA ALA A 203 -7.59 -12.54 15.53
C ALA A 203 -7.17 -11.33 16.39
N MET A 204 -7.01 -10.13 15.80
CA MET A 204 -6.61 -8.88 16.45
C MET A 204 -7.80 -7.96 16.76
#